data_AF-A0AAV5MAQ1-F1
#
_entry.id   AF-A0AAV5MAQ1-F1
#
_cell.length_a   1.000
_cell.length_b   1.000
_cell.length_c   1.000
_cell.angle_alpha   90.00
_cell.angle_beta   90.00
_cell.angle_gamma   90.00
#
_symmetry.space_group_name_H-M   'P 1'
#
loop_
_entity.id
_entity.type
_entity.pdbx_description
1 polymer ?
#
loop_
_entity_poly.entity_id
_entity_poly.type
_entity_poly.pdbx_seq_one_letter_code
_entity_poly.pdbx_strand_id
1 'polypeptide(L)'
;MDGRQLTAESLPLFQEGIGLLLSRWSVLQLAVENEWGGRDSRRKAELLLSDVFSFFNNSKEPLYIDDLENILEESLLSLTTMAEDGSIEEVAEQLMIVHEECLEGNYQSIEKMRAANRSPVTHVRQFNDEDEDEDDDDDNTGMGEDNTINMMVDLPNSRPISNAVGTSTDEPKTKQKAEAADDGWVVVSSKRNKGRKN
;
A
#
# COMPACT_ATOMS: atom_id res chain seq x y z
N MET A 1 26.11 31.85 0.76
CA MET A 1 26.00 30.46 0.30
C MET A 1 24.56 30.33 -0.16
N ASP A 2 24.30 30.76 -1.39
CA ASP A 2 22.98 30.63 -1.98
C ASP A 2 22.77 29.14 -2.26
N GLY A 3 21.77 28.55 -1.62
CA GLY A 3 21.45 27.14 -1.83
C GLY A 3 21.08 26.92 -3.28
N ARG A 4 21.62 25.88 -3.91
CA ARG A 4 21.28 25.58 -5.30
C ARG A 4 19.81 25.19 -5.35
N GLN A 5 19.01 25.97 -6.06
CA GLN A 5 17.58 25.69 -6.24
C GLN A 5 17.34 25.17 -7.64
N LEU A 6 16.37 24.26 -7.76
CA LEU A 6 15.87 23.80 -9.03
C LEU A 6 15.30 24.97 -9.83
N THR A 7 15.62 24.98 -11.12
CA THR A 7 15.07 25.97 -12.07
C THR A 7 13.58 25.68 -12.35
N ALA A 8 12.83 26.70 -12.77
CA ALA A 8 11.42 26.54 -13.11
C ALA A 8 11.16 25.46 -14.19
N GLU A 9 12.11 25.26 -15.10
CA GLU A 9 12.06 24.25 -16.16
C GLU A 9 12.34 22.83 -15.63
N SER A 10 13.17 22.70 -14.58
CA SER A 10 13.57 21.40 -14.01
C SER A 10 12.59 20.87 -12.97
N LEU A 11 11.82 21.74 -12.30
CA LEU A 11 10.80 21.37 -11.32
C LEU A 11 9.78 20.33 -11.83
N PRO A 12 9.10 20.51 -12.99
CA PRO A 12 8.11 19.53 -13.44
C PRO A 12 8.76 18.19 -13.83
N LEU A 13 9.99 18.22 -14.36
CA LEU A 13 10.75 17.01 -14.68
C LEU A 13 11.14 16.26 -13.40
N PHE A 14 11.56 16.99 -12.37
CA PHE A 14 11.88 16.42 -11.08
C PHE A 14 10.65 15.79 -10.41
N GLN A 15 9.51 16.49 -10.44
CA GLN A 15 8.24 15.95 -9.94
C GLN A 15 7.82 14.66 -10.67
N GLU A 16 8.00 14.61 -11.99
CA GLU A 16 7.80 13.39 -12.77
C GLU A 16 8.77 12.28 -12.34
N GLY A 17 10.04 12.61 -12.12
CA GLY A 17 11.06 11.68 -11.62
C GLY A 17 10.68 11.06 -10.28
N ILE A 18 10.22 11.85 -9.32
CA ILE A 18 9.70 11.36 -8.03
C ILE A 18 8.53 10.41 -8.27
N GLY A 19 7.57 10.80 -9.11
CA GLY A 19 6.42 9.95 -9.42
C GLY A 19 6.82 8.60 -10.04
N LEU A 20 7.81 8.59 -10.94
CA LEU A 20 8.35 7.37 -11.54
C LEU A 20 9.03 6.47 -10.50
N LEU A 21 9.82 7.03 -9.58
CA LEU A 21 10.46 6.27 -8.50
C LEU A 21 9.43 5.63 -7.57
N LEU A 22 8.48 6.43 -7.08
CA LEU A 22 7.40 5.93 -6.21
C LEU A 22 6.54 4.87 -6.93
N SER A 23 6.27 5.05 -8.22
CA SER A 23 5.52 4.07 -9.01
C SER A 23 6.23 2.73 -9.19
N ARG A 24 7.54 2.66 -8.95
CA ARG A 24 8.34 1.43 -9.03
C ARG A 24 8.63 0.81 -7.68
N TRP A 25 8.34 1.53 -6.60
CA TRP A 25 8.56 1.04 -5.25
C TRP A 25 7.50 -0.03 -4.93
N SER A 26 7.96 -1.28 -4.86
CA SER A 26 7.09 -2.46 -4.77
C SER A 26 6.19 -2.43 -3.53
N VAL A 27 6.74 -2.06 -2.37
CA VAL A 27 5.97 -1.98 -1.11
C VAL A 27 4.84 -0.96 -1.21
N LEU A 28 5.10 0.19 -1.84
CA LEU A 28 4.09 1.23 -2.04
C LEU A 28 3.00 0.77 -3.03
N GLN A 29 3.39 0.13 -4.13
CA GLN A 29 2.44 -0.43 -5.10
C GLN A 29 1.55 -1.47 -4.44
N LEU A 30 2.12 -2.44 -3.72
CA LEU A 30 1.38 -3.46 -3.01
C LEU A 30 0.43 -2.86 -1.96
N ALA A 31 0.88 -1.84 -1.23
CA ALA A 31 0.05 -1.15 -0.23
C ALA A 31 -1.16 -0.44 -0.86
N VAL A 32 -0.99 0.13 -2.05
CA VAL A 32 -2.09 0.77 -2.80
C VAL A 32 -3.02 -0.26 -3.42
N GLU A 33 -2.49 -1.30 -4.08
CA GLU A 33 -3.27 -2.34 -4.75
C GLU A 33 -4.13 -3.15 -3.76
N ASN A 34 -3.60 -3.41 -2.57
CA ASN A 34 -4.29 -4.17 -1.54
C ASN A 34 -5.06 -3.30 -0.54
N GLU A 35 -5.16 -1.99 -0.80
CA GLU A 35 -5.85 -1.03 0.06
C GLU A 35 -5.40 -1.10 1.54
N TRP A 36 -4.11 -1.32 1.82
CA TRP A 36 -3.59 -1.46 3.19
C TRP A 36 -3.81 -0.19 4.04
N GLY A 37 -3.90 0.98 3.37
CA GLY A 37 -4.31 2.25 3.98
C GLY A 37 -5.81 2.55 3.96
N GLY A 38 -6.67 1.60 3.58
CA GLY A 38 -8.09 1.78 3.30
C GLY A 38 -8.37 2.35 1.90
N ARG A 39 -9.61 2.82 1.66
CA ARG A 39 -10.04 3.39 0.37
C ARG A 39 -9.23 4.62 -0.08
N ASP A 40 -8.56 5.28 0.86
CA ASP A 40 -7.73 6.46 0.62
C ASP A 40 -6.26 6.10 0.34
N SER A 41 -5.89 4.81 0.25
CA SER A 41 -4.50 4.36 0.03
C SER A 41 -3.86 4.98 -1.22
N ARG A 42 -4.58 5.07 -2.35
CA ARG A 42 -4.09 5.78 -3.54
C ARG A 42 -3.83 7.27 -3.28
N ARG A 43 -4.73 7.93 -2.56
CA ARG A 43 -4.57 9.34 -2.17
C ARG A 43 -3.38 9.54 -1.25
N LYS A 44 -3.11 8.60 -0.34
CA LYS A 44 -1.91 8.62 0.53
C LYS A 44 -0.62 8.50 -0.27
N ALA A 45 -0.58 7.67 -1.31
CA ALA A 45 0.57 7.61 -2.22
C ALA A 45 0.77 8.92 -3.00
N GLU A 46 -0.31 9.59 -3.43
CA GLU A 46 -0.23 10.92 -4.06
C GLU A 46 0.22 12.03 -3.09
N LEU A 47 -0.16 11.92 -1.81
CA LEU A 47 0.34 12.79 -0.74
C LEU A 47 1.84 12.61 -0.54
N LEU A 48 2.33 11.36 -0.47
CA LEU A 48 3.76 11.07 -0.37
C LEU A 48 4.57 11.75 -1.49
N LEU A 49 4.10 11.71 -2.73
CA LEU A 49 4.75 12.43 -3.83
C LEU A 49 4.85 13.93 -3.56
N SER A 50 3.76 14.52 -3.05
CA SER A 50 3.68 15.94 -2.75
C SER A 50 4.58 16.33 -1.58
N ASP A 51 4.66 15.48 -0.55
CA ASP A 51 5.48 15.68 0.64
C ASP A 51 6.98 15.60 0.29
N VAL A 52 7.38 14.61 -0.50
CA VAL A 52 8.75 14.50 -1.02
C VAL A 52 9.10 15.70 -1.89
N PHE A 53 8.22 16.09 -2.82
CA PHE A 53 8.48 17.27 -3.66
C PHE A 53 8.60 18.56 -2.82
N SER A 54 7.73 18.73 -1.83
CA SER A 54 7.77 19.84 -0.88
C SER A 54 9.05 19.86 -0.05
N PHE A 55 9.52 18.68 0.39
CA PHE A 55 10.77 18.54 1.13
C PHE A 55 11.96 19.10 0.33
N PHE A 56 12.10 18.76 -0.94
CA PHE A 56 13.18 19.29 -1.78
C PHE A 56 13.03 20.79 -2.09
N ASN A 57 11.80 21.28 -2.26
CA ASN A 57 11.56 22.68 -2.64
C ASN A 57 11.61 23.67 -1.47
N ASN A 58 11.24 23.24 -0.26
CA ASN A 58 11.13 24.11 0.91
C ASN A 58 12.32 23.99 1.88
N SER A 59 13.08 22.90 1.82
CA SER A 59 14.23 22.72 2.69
C SER A 59 15.39 23.63 2.27
N LYS A 60 16.00 24.30 3.25
CA LYS A 60 17.23 25.06 3.04
C LYS A 60 18.39 24.09 3.25
N GLU A 61 19.28 24.00 2.27
CA GLU A 61 20.47 23.13 2.33
C GLU A 61 21.21 23.23 3.68
N PRO A 62 21.78 22.12 4.17
CA PRO A 62 21.87 20.81 3.53
C PRO A 62 20.61 19.93 3.70
N LEU A 63 20.30 19.13 2.68
CA LEU A 63 19.29 18.08 2.76
C LEU A 63 19.91 16.85 3.42
N TYR A 64 19.27 16.33 4.46
CA TYR A 64 19.68 15.09 5.11
C TYR A 64 18.84 13.92 4.60
N ILE A 65 19.50 12.81 4.31
CA ILE A 65 18.83 11.60 3.84
C ILE A 65 17.90 11.04 4.91
N ASP A 66 18.31 11.05 6.18
CA ASP A 66 17.52 10.62 7.33
C ASP A 66 16.15 11.33 7.40
N ASP A 67 16.09 12.62 7.06
CA ASP A 67 14.82 13.38 7.05
C ASP A 67 13.90 12.90 5.91
N LEU A 68 14.47 12.56 4.76
CA LEU A 68 13.72 11.99 3.64
C LEU A 68 13.23 10.58 3.97
N GLU A 69 14.08 9.74 4.56
CA GLU A 69 13.73 8.40 5.01
C GLU A 69 12.55 8.44 6.00
N ASN A 70 12.57 9.38 6.95
CA ASN A 70 11.45 9.59 7.88
C ASN A 70 10.13 9.91 7.14
N ILE A 71 10.15 10.75 6.10
CA ILE A 71 8.94 11.05 5.29
C ILE A 71 8.42 9.79 4.58
N LEU A 72 9.32 8.98 4.04
CA LEU A 72 8.99 7.72 3.38
C LEU A 72 8.41 6.71 4.38
N GLU A 73 9.02 6.58 5.56
CA GLU A 73 8.56 5.69 6.64
C GLU A 73 7.19 6.12 7.18
N GLU A 74 7.00 7.40 7.50
CA GLU A 74 5.71 7.94 7.94
C GLU A 74 4.60 7.67 6.92
N SER A 75 4.93 7.76 5.62
CA SER A 75 3.99 7.46 4.54
C SER A 75 3.59 5.99 4.51
N LEU A 76 4.54 5.06 4.70
CA LEU A 76 4.24 3.63 4.79
C LEU A 76 3.44 3.29 6.05
N LEU A 77 3.75 3.91 7.18
CA LEU A 77 2.97 3.77 8.42
C LEU A 77 1.53 4.24 8.23
N SER A 78 1.32 5.32 7.47
CA SER A 78 -0.02 5.80 7.09
C SER A 78 -0.81 4.78 6.26
N LEU A 79 -0.09 3.92 5.52
CA LEU A 79 -0.61 2.79 4.76
C LEU A 79 -0.66 1.49 5.60
N THR A 80 -0.48 1.56 6.92
CA THR A 80 -0.44 0.40 7.83
C THR A 80 0.63 -0.62 7.42
N THR A 81 1.74 -0.14 6.85
CA THR A 81 2.80 -0.97 6.26
C THR A 81 4.15 -0.56 6.83
N MET A 82 5.09 -1.50 6.86
CA MET A 82 6.49 -1.25 7.16
C MET A 82 7.34 -1.96 6.09
N ALA A 83 8.46 -1.36 5.71
CA ALA A 83 9.45 -1.96 4.83
C ALA A 83 10.68 -2.31 5.65
N GLU A 84 11.05 -3.60 5.69
CA GLU A 84 12.23 -4.12 6.41
C GLU A 84 13.31 -4.63 5.45
N ASP A 85 13.14 -4.39 4.15
CA ASP A 85 13.99 -4.89 3.07
C ASP A 85 15.08 -3.90 2.64
N GLY A 86 15.21 -2.77 3.33
CA GLY A 86 16.16 -1.71 2.98
C GLY A 86 15.71 -0.85 1.79
N SER A 87 14.47 -1.00 1.33
CA SER A 87 13.97 -0.28 0.15
C SER A 87 13.66 1.20 0.43
N ILE A 88 13.46 1.59 1.69
CA ILE A 88 13.28 3.00 2.08
C ILE A 88 14.56 3.77 1.77
N GLU A 89 15.69 3.23 2.22
CA GLU A 89 17.03 3.78 2.05
C GLU A 89 17.39 3.85 0.56
N GLU A 90 17.16 2.78 -0.21
CA GLU A 90 17.41 2.77 -1.66
C GLU A 90 16.59 3.84 -2.40
N VAL A 91 15.30 3.99 -2.06
CA VAL A 91 14.44 5.02 -2.67
C VAL A 91 14.87 6.41 -2.26
N ALA A 92 15.25 6.64 -1.00
CA ALA A 92 15.75 7.92 -0.52
C ALA A 92 17.05 8.32 -1.22
N GLU A 93 18.02 7.41 -1.35
CA GLU A 93 19.25 7.62 -2.09
C GLU A 93 18.97 8.00 -3.55
N GLN A 94 18.08 7.26 -4.20
CA GLN A 94 17.77 7.50 -5.60
C GLN A 94 17.06 8.84 -5.82
N LEU A 95 16.22 9.27 -4.88
CA LEU A 95 15.59 10.60 -4.89
C LEU A 95 16.64 11.72 -4.75
N MET A 96 17.64 11.54 -3.87
CA MET A 96 18.75 12.48 -3.71
C MET A 96 19.59 12.61 -4.99
N ILE A 97 19.89 11.49 -5.64
CA ILE A 97 20.62 11.47 -6.92
C ILE A 97 19.85 12.22 -8.00
N VAL A 98 18.56 11.92 -8.17
CA VAL A 98 17.72 12.58 -9.18
C VAL A 98 17.61 14.08 -8.91
N HIS A 99 17.56 14.50 -7.64
CA HIS A 99 17.58 15.90 -7.26
C HIS A 99 18.90 16.58 -7.68
N GLU A 100 20.05 15.97 -7.38
CA GLU A 100 21.36 16.50 -7.76
C GLU A 100 21.52 16.58 -9.28
N GLU A 101 21.13 15.55 -10.02
CA GLU A 101 21.14 15.56 -11.50
C GLU A 101 20.25 16.68 -12.07
N CYS A 102 19.08 16.93 -11.47
CA CYS A 102 18.20 18.01 -11.87
C CYS A 102 18.77 19.41 -11.55
N LEU A 103 19.62 19.54 -10.52
CA LEU A 103 20.38 20.77 -10.26
C LEU A 103 21.49 21.00 -11.29
N GLU A 104 22.08 19.92 -11.82
CA GLU A 104 23.08 19.96 -12.89
C GLU A 104 22.46 20.12 -14.29
N GLY A 105 21.14 19.98 -14.40
CA GLY A 105 20.42 19.99 -15.68
C GLY A 105 20.57 18.70 -16.49
N ASN A 106 20.96 17.61 -15.83
CA ASN A 106 21.03 16.27 -16.42
C ASN A 106 19.74 15.49 -16.11
N TYR A 107 19.03 15.03 -17.13
CA TYR A 107 17.75 14.32 -16.96
C TYR A 107 17.81 12.87 -17.48
N GLN A 108 19.00 12.33 -17.70
CA GLN A 108 19.17 10.99 -18.27
C GLN A 108 18.55 9.90 -17.40
N SER A 109 18.64 10.00 -16.07
CA SER A 109 18.01 9.03 -15.16
C SER A 109 16.49 9.04 -15.26
N ILE A 110 15.88 10.23 -15.33
CA ILE A 110 14.43 10.38 -15.52
C ILE A 110 14.01 9.80 -16.87
N GLU A 111 14.77 10.09 -17.94
CA GLU A 111 14.48 9.56 -19.28
C GLU A 111 14.59 8.03 -19.32
N LYS A 112 15.61 7.44 -18.67
CA LYS A 112 15.77 6.00 -18.54
C LYS A 112 14.62 5.37 -17.76
N MET A 113 14.18 5.99 -16.67
CA MET A 113 13.01 5.55 -15.90
C MET A 113 11.73 5.63 -16.72
N ARG A 114 11.55 6.72 -17.49
CA ARG A 114 10.40 6.89 -18.40
C ARG A 114 10.38 5.81 -19.47
N ALA A 115 11.54 5.47 -20.05
CA ALA A 115 11.65 4.38 -21.01
C ALA A 115 11.30 3.02 -20.38
N ALA A 116 11.75 2.75 -19.16
CA ALA A 116 11.44 1.53 -18.43
C ALA A 116 9.94 1.42 -18.07
N ASN A 117 9.29 2.52 -17.67
CA ASN A 117 7.85 2.56 -17.41
C ASN A 117 6.99 2.46 -18.68
N ARG A 118 7.55 2.75 -19.85
CA ARG A 118 6.87 2.63 -21.15
C ARG A 118 6.88 1.21 -21.73
N SER A 119 7.45 0.23 -21.03
CA SER A 119 7.41 -1.16 -21.52
C SER A 119 5.95 -1.56 -21.74
N PRO A 120 5.53 -1.80 -22.99
CA PRO A 120 4.18 -2.23 -23.25
C PRO A 120 4.06 -3.65 -22.71
N VAL A 121 3.16 -3.86 -21.75
CA VAL A 121 2.55 -5.16 -21.57
C VAL A 121 1.64 -5.38 -22.80
N THR A 122 2.25 -5.56 -23.98
CA THR A 122 1.59 -6.11 -25.16
C THR A 122 1.32 -7.58 -24.86
N HIS A 123 0.08 -7.83 -24.42
CA HIS A 123 -0.81 -8.88 -24.88
C HIS A 123 -0.17 -10.25 -25.20
N VAL A 124 -0.57 -11.23 -24.38
CA VAL A 124 -1.11 -12.53 -24.82
C VAL A 124 -0.27 -13.30 -25.85
N ARG A 125 0.49 -14.30 -25.37
CA ARG A 125 0.81 -15.47 -26.20
C ARG A 125 -0.37 -16.42 -26.17
N GLN A 126 -1.40 -16.13 -26.96
CA GLN A 126 -2.40 -17.11 -27.35
C GLN A 126 -1.64 -18.13 -28.20
N PHE A 127 -1.57 -19.36 -27.70
CA PHE A 127 -1.13 -20.49 -28.52
C PHE A 127 -2.25 -20.77 -29.53
N ASN A 128 -2.09 -20.24 -30.74
CA ASN A 128 -2.79 -20.78 -31.90
C ASN A 128 -1.79 -21.70 -32.60
N ASP A 129 -1.99 -23.00 -32.45
CA ASP A 129 -1.68 -23.99 -33.47
C ASP A 129 -2.85 -24.98 -33.45
N GLU A 130 -3.68 -24.85 -34.50
CA GLU A 130 -4.36 -25.91 -35.25
C GLU A 130 -5.25 -26.91 -34.49
N ASP A 131 -6.57 -26.72 -34.57
CA ASP A 131 -7.51 -27.82 -34.85
C ASP A 131 -8.70 -27.25 -35.65
N GLU A 132 -8.83 -27.74 -36.89
CA GLU A 132 -9.98 -27.55 -37.78
C GLU A 132 -11.20 -28.29 -37.21
N ASP A 133 -12.37 -27.66 -37.21
CA ASP A 133 -13.66 -28.34 -37.42
C ASP A 133 -14.70 -27.26 -37.82
N GLU A 134 -15.14 -27.34 -39.08
CA GLU A 134 -16.29 -26.63 -39.64
C GLU A 134 -17.61 -27.39 -39.34
N ASP A 135 -18.73 -26.64 -39.46
CA ASP A 135 -20.15 -26.99 -39.46
C ASP A 135 -20.92 -26.69 -38.15
N ASP A 136 -22.16 -26.19 -38.15
CA ASP A 136 -23.00 -25.38 -39.04
C ASP A 136 -24.28 -25.09 -38.21
N ASP A 137 -24.99 -24.02 -38.55
CA ASP A 137 -26.41 -23.73 -38.27
C ASP A 137 -26.95 -23.47 -36.84
N ASP A 138 -27.32 -22.20 -36.65
CA ASP A 138 -28.69 -21.70 -36.39
C ASP A 138 -29.59 -22.41 -35.36
N ASP A 139 -29.93 -21.73 -34.26
CA ASP A 139 -31.29 -21.17 -34.06
C ASP A 139 -31.35 -20.44 -32.70
N ASN A 140 -32.06 -19.33 -32.76
CA ASN A 140 -32.48 -18.45 -31.69
C ASN A 140 -33.31 -19.19 -30.62
N THR A 141 -33.22 -18.76 -29.35
CA THR A 141 -34.41 -18.57 -28.50
C THR A 141 -34.03 -17.89 -27.19
N GLY A 142 -34.60 -16.70 -26.99
CA GLY A 142 -34.63 -16.05 -25.69
C GLY A 142 -35.63 -16.71 -24.73
N MET A 143 -35.35 -16.54 -23.44
CA MET A 143 -36.27 -16.36 -22.28
C MET A 143 -35.62 -16.96 -21.04
N GLY A 144 -35.50 -16.16 -19.99
CA GLY A 144 -35.07 -16.65 -18.68
C GLY A 144 -34.67 -15.56 -17.70
N GLU A 145 -35.52 -14.55 -17.55
CA GLU A 145 -35.55 -13.74 -16.33
C GLU A 145 -35.84 -14.60 -15.10
N ASP A 146 -35.41 -14.07 -13.96
CA ASP A 146 -35.74 -14.46 -12.59
C ASP A 146 -34.84 -15.51 -11.93
N ASN A 147 -33.96 -15.02 -11.06
CA ASN A 147 -34.10 -15.43 -9.67
C ASN A 147 -33.64 -14.32 -8.73
N THR A 148 -34.59 -13.46 -8.35
CA THR A 148 -34.45 -12.58 -7.18
C THR A 148 -34.34 -13.42 -5.90
N ILE A 149 -33.11 -13.70 -5.45
CA ILE A 149 -32.91 -14.32 -4.13
C ILE A 149 -32.74 -13.21 -3.08
N ASN A 150 -33.88 -12.78 -2.54
CA ASN A 150 -33.99 -11.97 -1.33
C ASN A 150 -33.36 -12.70 -0.13
N MET A 151 -32.12 -12.35 0.22
CA MET A 151 -31.52 -12.75 1.49
C MET A 151 -32.06 -11.83 2.60
N MET A 152 -33.02 -12.36 3.35
CA MET A 152 -33.63 -11.75 4.54
C MET A 152 -32.55 -11.56 5.62
N VAL A 153 -32.00 -10.36 5.73
CA VAL A 153 -31.17 -9.97 6.86
C VAL A 153 -32.11 -9.68 8.02
N ASP A 154 -32.15 -10.58 9.00
CA ASP A 154 -32.89 -10.35 10.24
C ASP A 154 -32.23 -9.17 10.97
N LEU A 155 -32.93 -8.05 10.93
CA LEU A 155 -32.58 -6.78 11.52
C LEU A 155 -33.33 -6.65 12.85
N PRO A 156 -32.72 -6.91 14.01
CA PRO A 156 -33.22 -6.35 15.25
C PRO A 156 -32.76 -4.89 15.34
N ASN A 157 -33.57 -4.01 14.77
CA ASN A 157 -33.57 -2.60 15.11
C ASN A 157 -34.04 -2.44 16.56
N SER A 158 -33.19 -1.92 17.44
CA SER A 158 -33.61 -1.17 18.62
C SER A 158 -32.43 -0.35 19.17
N ARG A 159 -32.36 0.91 18.75
CA ARG A 159 -31.79 2.01 19.56
C ARG A 159 -32.89 2.52 20.53
N PRO A 160 -32.64 3.51 21.40
CA PRO A 160 -31.67 3.59 22.50
C PRO A 160 -32.38 4.00 23.81
N ILE A 161 -31.88 3.66 25.00
CA ILE A 161 -32.28 4.36 26.24
C ILE A 161 -31.05 4.61 27.13
N SER A 162 -30.93 5.88 27.47
CA SER A 162 -29.93 6.56 28.28
C SER A 162 -30.12 6.39 29.79
N ASN A 163 -28.99 6.45 30.52
CA ASN A 163 -28.75 7.19 31.78
C ASN A 163 -28.12 6.39 32.94
N ALA A 164 -26.91 6.83 33.27
CA ALA A 164 -26.43 7.30 34.58
C ALA A 164 -26.30 6.36 35.80
N VAL A 165 -25.07 6.41 36.34
CA VAL A 165 -24.64 6.57 37.74
C VAL A 165 -24.60 5.38 38.73
N GLY A 166 -23.43 5.24 39.39
CA GLY A 166 -23.22 4.54 40.68
C GLY A 166 -22.03 3.56 40.66
N THR A 167 -20.78 3.99 40.92
CA THR A 167 -20.05 3.98 42.21
C THR A 167 -19.82 2.60 42.87
N SER A 168 -18.53 2.27 43.10
CA SER A 168 -17.92 1.49 44.22
C SER A 168 -16.79 0.58 43.71
N THR A 169 -15.51 0.96 43.88
CA THR A 169 -14.57 0.58 44.96
C THR A 169 -14.18 -0.91 44.96
N ASP A 170 -12.92 -1.22 44.61
CA ASP A 170 -11.90 -1.73 45.53
C ASP A 170 -10.66 -2.24 44.75
N GLU A 171 -9.51 -1.64 45.01
CA GLU A 171 -8.17 -2.25 44.94
C GLU A 171 -7.81 -2.64 46.41
N PRO A 172 -6.89 -3.58 46.74
CA PRO A 172 -5.50 -3.51 46.28
C PRO A 172 -4.67 -4.83 46.20
N LYS A 173 -3.42 -4.67 45.75
CA LYS A 173 -2.16 -5.42 46.04
C LYS A 173 -1.58 -6.43 45.02
N THR A 174 -0.68 -5.89 44.19
CA THR A 174 0.76 -6.22 44.04
C THR A 174 1.31 -7.59 44.46
N LYS A 175 2.01 -8.27 43.52
CA LYS A 175 3.45 -8.65 43.63
C LYS A 175 4.04 -9.21 42.33
N GLN A 176 4.98 -8.41 41.80
CA GLN A 176 6.18 -8.65 40.99
C GLN A 176 6.57 -10.04 40.44
N LYS A 177 7.00 -9.96 39.16
CA LYS A 177 8.22 -10.47 38.50
C LYS A 177 8.35 -11.97 38.20
N ALA A 178 8.34 -12.29 36.91
CA ALA A 178 9.37 -13.12 36.28
C ALA A 178 9.47 -12.76 34.79
N GLU A 179 10.67 -12.33 34.38
CA GLU A 179 11.12 -12.28 33.00
C GLU A 179 11.30 -13.71 32.50
N ALA A 180 10.78 -14.04 31.33
CA ALA A 180 11.27 -15.09 30.46
C ALA A 180 10.70 -14.85 29.05
N ALA A 181 11.50 -14.20 28.21
CA ALA A 181 11.41 -14.41 26.77
C ALA A 181 12.02 -15.79 26.51
N ASP A 182 11.23 -16.71 25.95
CA ASP A 182 11.71 -17.74 25.03
C ASP A 182 10.49 -18.41 24.39
N ASP A 183 10.54 -18.48 23.06
CA ASP A 183 9.79 -19.33 22.14
C ASP A 183 8.58 -20.16 22.60
N GLY A 184 7.54 -20.10 21.77
CA GLY A 184 6.80 -21.32 21.44
C GLY A 184 5.30 -21.18 21.50
N TRP A 185 4.70 -21.19 20.31
CA TRP A 185 3.29 -21.41 20.08
C TRP A 185 2.67 -22.44 21.05
N VAL A 186 1.55 -22.07 21.68
CA VAL A 186 0.77 -22.96 22.53
C VAL A 186 0.06 -24.00 21.67
N VAL A 187 0.44 -25.27 21.83
CA VAL A 187 -0.21 -26.42 21.18
C VAL A 187 -1.58 -26.66 21.82
N VAL A 188 -2.66 -26.36 21.08
CA VAL A 188 -4.01 -26.74 21.46
C VAL A 188 -4.25 -28.23 21.17
N SER A 189 -4.47 -29.02 22.22
CA SER A 189 -4.81 -30.44 22.07
C SER A 189 -6.26 -30.59 21.57
N SER A 190 -6.44 -31.22 20.41
CA SER A 190 -7.76 -31.47 19.81
C SER A 190 -8.57 -32.44 20.69
N LYS A 191 -9.63 -31.94 21.31
CA LYS A 191 -10.55 -32.71 22.16
C LYS A 191 -11.31 -33.75 21.34
N ARG A 192 -10.85 -35.01 21.36
CA ARG A 192 -11.55 -36.15 20.75
C ARG A 192 -12.79 -36.50 21.57
N ASN A 193 -13.97 -36.14 21.05
CA ASN A 193 -15.26 -36.53 21.60
C ASN A 193 -15.46 -38.05 21.43
N LYS A 194 -15.30 -38.82 22.51
CA LYS A 194 -15.56 -40.26 22.51
C LYS A 194 -17.05 -40.49 22.73
N GLY A 195 -17.81 -40.47 21.64
CA GLY A 195 -19.14 -41.06 21.62
C GLY A 195 -19.05 -42.55 21.96
N ARG A 196 -19.70 -42.98 23.05
CA ARG A 196 -20.11 -44.37 23.24
C ARG A 196 -21.56 -44.38 23.67
N LYS A 197 -22.38 -44.68 22.66
CA LYS A 197 -23.77 -45.08 22.75
C LYS A 197 -23.76 -46.61 22.94
N ASN A 198 -24.40 -47.07 24.01
CA ASN A 198 -25.12 -48.35 24.20
C ASN A 198 -25.27 -48.62 25.69
#